data_AF-A0A7H9SV61-F1
#
_entry.id   AF-A0A7H9SV61-F1
#
_cell.length_a   1.000
_cell.length_b   1.000
_cell.length_c   1.000
_cell.angle_alpha   90.00
_cell.angle_beta   90.00
_cell.angle_gamma   90.00
#
_symmetry.space_group_name_H-M   'P 1'
#
loop_
_entity.id
_entity.type
_entity.pdbx_description
1 polymer ?
#
loop_
_entity_poly.entity_id
_entity_poly.type
_entity_poly.pdbx_seq_one_letter_code
_entity_poly.pdbx_strand_id
1 'polypeptide(L)'
;MKIFMYSMECLFERKLDLTKYGLQEDVKKAVDELHKDEKACFAGCVFKKLGALRNDGTFNEDKLFMGATAEALPFLKQTHDAAVKHCTDEVGKENICKFAACIVV
;
A
#
# COMPACT_ATOMS: atom_id res chain seq x y z
N MET A 1 -6.45 14.88 0.74
CA MET A 1 -7.42 14.85 1.86
C MET A 1 -7.93 13.44 2.24
N LYS A 2 -8.04 12.45 1.34
CA LYS A 2 -8.41 11.05 1.71
C LYS A 2 -7.23 10.14 2.10
N ILE A 3 -6.12 10.23 1.36
CA ILE A 3 -4.90 9.44 1.62
C ILE A 3 -4.39 9.66 3.04
N PHE A 4 -4.29 10.93 3.48
CA PHE A 4 -3.85 11.26 4.84
C PHE A 4 -4.71 10.60 5.94
N MET A 5 -6.04 10.62 5.79
CA MET A 5 -6.96 10.00 6.74
C MET A 5 -6.75 8.48 6.80
N TYR A 6 -6.68 7.82 5.63
CA TYR A 6 -6.43 6.37 5.57
C TYR A 6 -5.05 5.98 6.07
N SER A 7 -4.03 6.81 5.84
CA SER A 7 -2.70 6.60 6.44
C SER A 7 -2.77 6.62 7.96
N MET A 8 -3.47 7.59 8.56
CA MET A 8 -3.65 7.64 10.01
C MET A 8 -4.40 6.41 10.54
N GLU A 9 -5.51 6.02 9.90
CA GLU A 9 -6.26 4.81 10.28
C GLU A 9 -5.39 3.55 10.20
N CYS A 10 -4.63 3.39 9.12
CA CYS A 10 -3.74 2.24 8.93
C CYS A 10 -2.58 2.19 9.92
N LEU A 11 -2.13 3.35 10.41
CA LEU A 11 -1.15 3.40 11.50
C LEU A 11 -1.81 3.05 12.85
N PHE A 12 -3.04 3.53 13.11
CA PHE A 12 -3.81 3.21 14.32
C PHE A 12 -4.17 1.72 14.43
N GLU A 13 -4.63 1.10 13.35
CA GLU A 13 -4.97 -0.34 13.31
C GLU A 13 -3.78 -1.24 13.69
N ARG A 14 -2.56 -0.71 13.56
CA ARG A 14 -1.31 -1.41 13.85
C ARG A 14 -0.76 -1.10 15.23
N LYS A 15 -1.55 -0.41 16.07
CA LYS A 15 -1.23 -0.06 17.47
C LYS A 15 0.08 0.72 17.61
N LEU A 16 0.47 1.46 16.58
CA LEU A 16 1.57 2.40 16.68
C LEU A 16 1.13 3.55 17.59
N ASP A 17 2.01 3.93 18.52
CA ASP A 17 1.75 5.06 19.42
C ASP A 17 1.93 6.37 18.64
N LEU A 18 0.82 6.83 18.06
CA LEU A 18 0.80 8.03 17.23
C LEU A 18 0.76 9.34 18.02
N THR A 19 0.68 9.27 19.35
CA THR A 19 0.65 10.46 20.22
C THR A 19 1.94 11.27 20.14
N LYS A 20 3.01 10.67 19.59
CA LYS A 20 4.33 11.27 19.37
C LYS A 20 4.43 12.08 18.08
N TYR A 21 3.45 11.98 17.18
CA TYR A 21 3.49 12.56 15.83
C TYR A 21 2.32 13.57 15.67
N GLY A 22 2.61 14.86 15.78
CA GLY A 22 1.74 15.99 15.46
C GLY A 22 1.62 16.27 13.95
N LEU A 23 0.53 15.77 13.35
CA LEU A 23 -0.11 16.23 12.10
C LEU A 23 0.78 16.36 10.81
N GLN A 24 0.46 15.51 9.83
CA GLN A 24 0.98 15.41 8.45
C GLN A 24 2.47 15.11 8.23
N GLU A 25 3.41 15.99 8.59
CA GLU A 25 4.87 15.67 8.46
C GLU A 25 5.26 14.43 9.26
N ASP A 26 4.46 14.22 10.29
CA ASP A 26 4.58 13.25 11.34
C ASP A 26 4.01 11.89 10.94
N VAL A 27 3.13 11.82 9.92
CA VAL A 27 2.75 10.55 9.27
C VAL A 27 3.90 10.00 8.43
N LYS A 28 4.61 10.86 7.70
CA LYS A 28 5.75 10.43 6.89
C LYS A 28 6.86 9.88 7.80
N LYS A 29 7.21 10.59 8.87
CA LYS A 29 8.17 10.11 9.87
C LYS A 29 7.73 8.81 10.52
N ALA A 30 6.47 8.71 10.93
CA ALA A 30 5.92 7.48 11.52
C ALA A 30 6.03 6.29 10.56
N VAL A 31 5.78 6.50 9.27
CA VAL A 31 5.96 5.47 8.23
C VAL A 31 7.43 5.16 8.02
N ASP A 32 8.31 6.16 8.02
CA ASP A 32 9.75 5.97 7.81
C ASP A 32 10.44 5.18 8.93
N GLU A 33 9.92 5.28 10.16
CA GLU A 33 10.39 4.54 11.34
C GLU A 33 9.91 3.07 11.38
N LEU A 34 8.96 2.69 10.53
CA LEU A 34 8.50 1.30 10.42
C LEU A 34 9.60 0.37 9.88
N HIS A 35 9.64 -0.85 10.40
CA HIS A 35 10.43 -1.93 9.79
C HIS A 35 9.94 -2.23 8.36
N LYS A 36 10.76 -2.87 7.53
CA LYS A 36 10.44 -3.14 6.11
C LYS A 36 9.09 -3.85 5.93
N ASP A 37 8.85 -4.90 6.70
CA ASP A 37 7.60 -5.68 6.67
C ASP A 37 6.40 -4.86 7.16
N GLU A 38 6.66 -3.87 8.00
CA GLU A 38 5.65 -2.96 8.50
C GLU A 38 5.31 -1.89 7.47
N LYS A 39 6.28 -1.32 6.75
CA LYS A 39 6.00 -0.38 5.64
C LYS A 39 5.09 -1.02 4.59
N ALA A 40 5.35 -2.29 4.30
CA ALA A 40 4.55 -3.09 3.41
C ALA A 40 3.10 -3.30 3.89
N CYS A 41 2.91 -3.71 5.15
CA CYS A 41 1.58 -3.81 5.77
C CYS A 41 0.83 -2.47 5.69
N PHE A 42 1.52 -1.38 5.99
CA PHE A 42 0.95 -0.03 5.93
C PHE A 42 0.49 0.30 4.50
N ALA A 43 1.34 0.07 3.48
CA ALA A 43 1.00 0.29 2.09
C ALA A 43 -0.22 -0.55 1.64
N GLY A 44 -0.24 -1.85 1.98
CA GLY A 44 -1.37 -2.73 1.70
C GLY A 44 -2.69 -2.26 2.33
N CYS A 45 -2.64 -1.79 3.58
CA CYS A 45 -3.79 -1.21 4.26
C CYS A 45 -4.30 0.06 3.56
N VAL A 46 -3.39 0.97 3.20
CA VAL A 46 -3.76 2.22 2.52
C VAL A 46 -4.38 1.92 1.15
N PHE A 47 -3.79 1.02 0.36
CA PHE A 47 -4.37 0.60 -0.92
C PHE A 47 -5.74 -0.04 -0.77
N LYS A 48 -5.95 -0.81 0.29
CA LYS A 48 -7.25 -1.42 0.60
C LYS A 48 -8.31 -0.36 0.92
N LYS A 49 -7.99 0.63 1.76
CA LYS A 49 -8.92 1.72 2.10
C LYS A 49 -9.18 2.67 0.92
N LEU A 50 -8.22 2.83 0.01
CA LEU A 50 -8.41 3.55 -1.26
C LEU A 50 -9.26 2.77 -2.27
N GLY A 51 -9.54 1.48 -2.03
CA GLY A 51 -10.23 0.59 -2.95
C GLY A 51 -9.37 0.17 -4.15
N ALA A 52 -8.06 0.42 -4.09
CA ALA A 52 -7.09 -0.03 -5.08
C ALA A 52 -6.74 -1.52 -4.89
N LEU A 53 -6.77 -2.02 -3.66
CA LEU A 53 -6.63 -3.44 -3.33
C LEU A 53 -7.95 -3.99 -2.76
N ARG A 54 -8.49 -5.06 -3.34
CA ARG A 54 -9.72 -5.70 -2.90
C ARG A 54 -9.44 -6.76 -1.82
N ASN A 55 -10.51 -7.21 -1.15
CA ASN A 55 -10.44 -8.24 -0.10
C ASN A 55 -9.96 -9.61 -0.61
N ASP A 56 -10.12 -9.89 -1.90
CA ASP A 56 -9.66 -11.11 -2.57
C ASP A 56 -8.20 -11.01 -3.08
N GLY A 57 -7.50 -9.92 -2.75
CA GLY A 57 -6.13 -9.68 -3.19
C GLY A 57 -6.01 -9.24 -4.66
N THR A 58 -7.11 -8.90 -5.34
CA THR A 58 -7.07 -8.31 -6.69
C THR A 58 -6.98 -6.80 -6.63
N PHE A 59 -6.42 -6.19 -7.68
CA PHE A 59 -6.29 -4.73 -7.78
C PHE A 59 -7.38 -4.11 -8.65
N ASN A 60 -7.79 -2.89 -8.29
CA ASN A 60 -8.58 -2.01 -9.13
C ASN A 60 -7.63 -1.05 -9.85
N GLU A 61 -7.32 -1.35 -11.10
CA GLU A 61 -6.35 -0.58 -11.90
C GLU A 61 -6.73 0.90 -12.05
N ASP A 62 -8.03 1.22 -12.19
CA ASP A 62 -8.49 2.61 -12.32
C ASP A 62 -8.20 3.43 -11.06
N LYS A 63 -8.22 2.76 -9.89
CA LYS A 63 -7.88 3.39 -8.61
C LYS A 63 -6.38 3.40 -8.36
N LEU A 64 -5.69 2.33 -8.76
CA LEU A 64 -4.26 2.16 -8.53
C LEU A 64 -3.42 3.13 -9.37
N PHE A 65 -3.77 3.29 -10.65
CA PHE A 65 -3.07 4.17 -11.59
C PHE A 65 -3.78 5.52 -11.76
N MET A 66 -4.59 5.92 -10.78
CA MET A 66 -5.26 7.22 -10.79
C MET A 66 -4.20 8.33 -10.83
N GLY A 67 -4.19 9.11 -11.91
CA GLY A 67 -3.20 10.18 -12.12
C GLY A 67 -1.99 9.78 -12.96
N ALA A 68 -1.88 8.53 -13.40
CA ALA A 68 -0.89 8.14 -14.41
C ALA A 68 -1.18 8.83 -15.75
N THR A 69 -0.13 9.24 -16.45
CA THR A 69 -0.25 9.75 -17.82
C THR A 69 -0.50 8.59 -18.79
N ALA A 70 -1.09 8.88 -19.95
CA ALA A 70 -1.32 7.88 -20.99
C ALA A 70 -0.01 7.20 -21.46
N GLU A 71 1.11 7.93 -21.42
CA GLU A 71 2.43 7.43 -21.78
C GLU A 71 3.03 6.49 -20.73
N ALA A 72 2.86 6.79 -19.44
CA ALA A 72 3.41 5.98 -18.35
C ALA A 72 2.55 4.76 -18.02
N LEU A 73 1.24 4.84 -18.28
CA LEU A 73 0.27 3.82 -17.89
C LEU A 73 0.63 2.39 -18.38
N PRO A 74 1.01 2.16 -19.66
CA PRO A 74 1.34 0.81 -20.12
C PRO A 74 2.53 0.19 -19.37
N PHE A 75 3.57 0.99 -19.12
CA PHE A 75 4.76 0.55 -18.38
C PHE A 75 4.44 0.24 -16.91
N LEU A 76 3.63 1.10 -16.27
CA LEU A 76 3.18 0.89 -14.89
C LEU A 76 2.34 -0.37 -14.76
N LYS A 77 1.40 -0.61 -15.69
CA LYS A 77 0.59 -1.84 -15.72
C LYS A 77 1.46 -3.08 -15.90
N GLN A 78 2.36 -3.07 -16.88
CA GLN A 78 3.24 -4.22 -17.14
C GLN A 78 4.10 -4.56 -15.92
N THR A 79 4.71 -3.55 -15.30
CA THR A 79 5.58 -3.74 -14.12
C THR A 79 4.76 -4.25 -12.93
N HIS A 80 3.59 -3.66 -12.71
CA HIS A 80 2.67 -4.09 -11.66
C HIS A 80 2.19 -5.54 -11.85
N ASP A 81 1.77 -5.92 -13.05
CA ASP A 81 1.26 -7.26 -13.32
C ASP A 81 2.35 -8.34 -13.17
N ALA A 82 3.59 -8.01 -13.55
CA ALA A 82 4.74 -8.87 -13.31
C ALA A 82 4.99 -9.06 -11.81
N ALA A 83 4.97 -7.97 -11.03
CA ALA A 83 5.13 -8.03 -9.58
C ALA A 83 3.99 -8.82 -8.91
N VAL A 84 2.73 -8.55 -9.26
CA VAL A 84 1.56 -9.28 -8.74
C VAL A 84 1.65 -10.76 -9.02
N LYS A 85 2.03 -11.16 -10.23
CA LYS A 85 2.18 -12.57 -10.58
C LYS A 85 3.27 -13.23 -9.73
N HIS A 86 4.47 -12.64 -9.74
CA HIS A 86 5.60 -13.15 -8.95
C HIS A 86 5.26 -13.29 -7.46
N CYS A 87 4.67 -12.26 -6.87
CA CYS A 87 4.32 -12.24 -5.45
C CYS A 87 3.15 -13.15 -5.10
N THR A 88 2.23 -13.40 -6.04
CA THR A 88 1.20 -14.42 -5.85
C THR A 88 1.84 -15.80 -5.74
N ASP A 89 2.84 -16.09 -6.60
CA ASP A 89 3.52 -17.38 -6.62
C ASP A 89 4.42 -17.57 -5.38
N GLU A 90 5.09 -16.52 -4.89
CA GLU A 90 5.99 -16.62 -3.73
C GLU A 90 5.28 -16.66 -2.37
N VAL A 91 4.31 -15.77 -2.15
CA VAL A 91 3.74 -15.54 -0.80
C VAL A 91 2.23 -15.70 -0.74
N GLY A 92 1.56 -15.92 -1.87
CA GLY A 92 0.10 -15.97 -1.96
C GLY A 92 -0.58 -14.62 -1.69
N LYS A 93 -1.91 -14.58 -1.83
CA LYS A 93 -2.71 -13.36 -1.64
C LYS A 93 -3.36 -13.23 -0.27
N GLU A 94 -3.34 -14.32 0.51
CA GLU A 94 -4.09 -14.47 1.76
C GLU A 94 -3.56 -13.54 2.85
N ASN A 95 -2.24 -13.39 2.91
CA ASN A 95 -1.58 -12.44 3.81
C ASN A 95 -1.29 -11.15 3.06
N ILE A 96 -2.25 -10.22 3.08
CA ILE A 96 -2.16 -8.91 2.42
C ILE A 96 -0.87 -8.16 2.78
N CYS A 97 -0.39 -8.29 4.01
CA CYS A 97 0.87 -7.67 4.42
C CYS A 97 2.07 -8.23 3.65
N LYS A 98 2.22 -9.56 3.61
CA LYS A 98 3.33 -10.21 2.87
C LYS A 98 3.21 -9.99 1.37
N PHE A 99 1.99 -10.07 0.85
CA PHE A 99 1.70 -9.84 -0.56
C PHE A 99 2.03 -8.40 -0.99
N ALA A 100 1.57 -7.41 -0.23
CA ALA A 100 1.93 -6.01 -0.45
C ALA A 100 3.43 -5.76 -0.24
N ALA A 101 4.08 -6.46 0.69
CA ALA A 101 5.53 -6.37 0.90
C ALA A 101 6.31 -6.76 -0.33
N CYS A 102 5.90 -7.84 -0.98
CA CYS A 102 6.56 -8.34 -2.17
C CYS A 102 6.35 -7.39 -3.38
N ILE A 103 5.19 -6.74 -3.49
CA ILE A 103 4.88 -5.85 -4.63
C ILE A 103 5.59 -4.49 -4.54
N VAL A 104 5.81 -3.98 -3.32
CA VAL A 104 6.30 -2.61 -3.07
C VAL A 104 7.85 -2.56 -2.92
N VAL A 105 8.57 -3.65 -3.21
CA VAL A 105 10.05 -3.71 -3.16
C VAL A 105 10.71 -3.03 -4.35
#